data_AF-A0A9D6Y8Y4-F1
#
_entry.id   AF-A0A9D6Y8Y4-F1
#
_cell.length_a   1.000
_cell.length_b   1.000
_cell.length_c   1.000
_cell.angle_alpha   90.00
_cell.angle_beta   90.00
_cell.angle_gamma   90.00
#
_symmetry.space_group_name_H-M   'P 1'
#
loop_
_entity.id
_entity.type
_entity.pdbx_description
1 polymer ?
#
loop_
_entity_poly.entity_id
_entity_poly.type
_entity_poly.pdbx_seq_one_letter_code
_entity_poly.pdbx_strand_id
1 'polypeptide(L)'
;MNDRSFGLFEPDALLPAQFYAAFRGGSSVSGEKRLMLAVLQDALDCYQKYAFAKDGPGQQMFADAEDWIGDDDRTWYFSFENICEILEINPEYLRRGVQRWRERAANGGVVRTPRATVALSEPLRAVG
;
A
#
# COMPACT_ATOMS: atom_id res chain seq x y z
N MET A 1 13.01 -41.46 21.30
CA MET A 1 14.27 -40.70 21.12
C MET A 1 14.79 -40.97 19.71
N ASN A 2 14.52 -40.12 18.72
CA ASN A 2 15.35 -38.96 18.41
C ASN A 2 14.70 -38.13 17.30
N ASP A 3 14.77 -36.84 17.53
CA ASP A 3 14.34 -35.70 16.72
C ASP A 3 14.98 -35.68 15.33
N ARG A 4 14.18 -35.42 14.29
CA ARG A 4 14.66 -34.80 13.04
C ARG A 4 13.69 -33.71 12.58
N SER A 5 13.40 -32.80 13.49
CA SER A 5 12.90 -31.47 13.18
C SER A 5 14.06 -30.60 12.66
N PHE A 6 14.56 -30.88 11.46
CA PHE A 6 15.57 -30.05 10.78
C PHE A 6 15.19 -29.92 9.30
N GLY A 7 14.42 -28.88 8.98
CA GLY A 7 14.02 -28.57 7.60
C GLY A 7 12.93 -27.52 7.45
N LEU A 8 12.24 -27.12 8.54
CA LEU A 8 11.14 -26.14 8.50
C LEU A 8 11.59 -24.66 8.47
N PHE A 9 12.90 -24.41 8.52
CA PHE A 9 13.49 -23.07 8.43
C PHE A 9 14.73 -23.13 7.53
N GLU A 10 14.54 -23.50 6.27
CA GLU A 10 15.47 -23.07 5.25
C GLU A 10 15.05 -21.65 4.88
N PRO A 11 15.87 -20.61 5.13
CA PRO A 11 15.56 -19.29 4.62
C PRO A 11 15.65 -19.42 3.12
N ASP A 12 14.50 -19.33 2.45
CA ASP A 12 14.38 -19.20 1.01
C ASP A 12 14.99 -17.85 0.61
N ALA A 13 16.32 -17.76 0.69
CA ALA A 13 17.09 -16.62 0.24
C ALA A 13 17.08 -16.67 -1.28
N LEU A 14 15.96 -16.24 -1.86
CA LEU A 14 15.81 -16.12 -3.29
C LEU A 14 16.94 -15.23 -3.82
N LEU A 15 17.71 -15.78 -4.75
CA LEU A 15 18.65 -14.96 -5.50
C LEU A 15 17.86 -13.86 -6.22
N PRO A 16 18.41 -12.65 -6.38
CA PRO A 16 17.71 -11.56 -7.06
C PRO A 16 17.11 -12.01 -8.40
N ALA A 17 17.85 -12.80 -9.18
CA ALA A 17 17.37 -13.35 -10.45
C ALA A 17 16.14 -14.28 -10.32
N GLN A 18 16.05 -15.08 -9.26
CA GLN A 18 14.92 -15.98 -9.00
C GLN A 18 13.70 -15.22 -8.49
N PHE A 19 13.93 -14.21 -7.64
CA PHE A 19 12.91 -13.24 -7.25
C PHE A 19 12.31 -12.57 -8.49
N TYR A 20 13.13 -11.98 -9.37
CA TYR A 20 12.64 -11.36 -10.61
C TYR A 20 11.99 -12.35 -11.59
N ALA A 21 12.38 -13.63 -11.59
CA ALA A 21 11.76 -14.66 -12.42
C ALA A 21 10.38 -15.07 -11.89
N ALA A 22 10.23 -15.25 -10.56
CA ALA A 22 8.95 -15.55 -9.93
C ALA A 22 7.93 -14.41 -10.14
N PHE A 23 8.39 -13.16 -10.14
CA PHE A 23 7.56 -11.98 -10.36
C PHE A 23 7.12 -11.79 -11.83
N ARG A 24 7.79 -12.42 -12.79
CA ARG A 24 7.46 -12.31 -14.23
C ARG A 24 6.49 -13.38 -14.74
N GLY A 25 6.22 -14.44 -13.96
CA GLY A 25 5.58 -15.67 -14.46
C GLY A 25 4.11 -15.90 -14.12
N GLY A 26 3.47 -15.09 -13.27
CA GLY A 26 2.10 -15.35 -12.79
C GLY A 26 1.08 -14.33 -13.25
N SER A 27 0.08 -14.76 -14.01
CA SER A 27 -1.06 -13.98 -14.55
C SER A 27 -2.10 -13.51 -13.51
N SER A 28 -1.70 -13.40 -12.23
CA SER A 28 -2.43 -12.70 -11.17
C SER A 28 -1.57 -11.53 -10.72
N VAL A 29 -2.13 -10.36 -10.44
CA VAL A 29 -1.39 -9.23 -9.85
C VAL A 29 -0.45 -9.76 -8.76
N SER A 30 0.86 -9.67 -9.00
CA SER A 30 1.91 -10.21 -8.11
C SER A 30 1.58 -9.82 -6.67
N GLY A 31 1.77 -10.73 -5.70
CA GLY A 31 1.41 -10.49 -4.30
C GLY A 31 1.94 -9.15 -3.76
N GLU A 32 3.07 -8.72 -4.31
CA GLU A 32 3.77 -7.49 -4.02
C GLU A 32 3.08 -6.26 -4.63
N LYS A 33 2.56 -6.35 -5.86
CA LYS A 33 1.74 -5.28 -6.43
C LYS A 33 0.44 -5.10 -5.62
N ARG A 34 -0.14 -6.20 -5.12
CA ARG A 34 -1.28 -6.14 -4.19
C ARG A 34 -0.91 -5.47 -2.86
N LEU A 35 0.26 -5.80 -2.32
CA LEU A 35 0.76 -5.16 -1.10
C LEU A 35 1.02 -3.66 -1.33
N MET A 36 1.66 -3.28 -2.43
CA MET A 36 1.90 -1.89 -2.80
C MET A 36 0.60 -1.09 -2.93
N LEU A 37 -0.42 -1.68 -3.57
CA LEU A 37 -1.74 -1.07 -3.65
C LEU A 37 -2.39 -0.92 -2.26
N ALA A 38 -2.23 -1.92 -1.38
CA ALA A 38 -2.74 -1.85 -0.01
C ALA A 38 -2.04 -0.75 0.80
N VAL A 39 -0.72 -0.62 0.69
CA VAL A 39 0.06 0.45 1.33
C VAL A 39 -0.40 1.83 0.83
N LEU A 40 -0.56 1.98 -0.49
CA LEU A 40 -1.06 3.22 -1.08
C LEU A 40 -2.46 3.57 -0.58
N GLN A 41 -3.36 2.58 -0.55
CA GLN A 41 -4.73 2.77 -0.09
C GLN A 41 -4.77 3.17 1.38
N ASP A 42 -3.97 2.51 2.24
CA ASP A 42 -3.91 2.80 3.67
C ASP A 42 -3.41 4.24 3.94
N ALA A 43 -2.38 4.69 3.21
CA ALA A 43 -1.89 6.06 3.32
C ALA A 43 -2.95 7.09 2.89
N LEU A 44 -3.65 6.84 1.78
CA LEU A 44 -4.73 7.71 1.31
C LEU A 44 -5.94 7.72 2.26
N ASP A 45 -6.25 6.58 2.88
CA ASP A 45 -7.32 6.45 3.87
C ASP A 45 -6.95 7.19 5.16
N CYS A 46 -5.71 7.06 5.63
CA CYS A 46 -5.19 7.82 6.76
C CYS A 46 -5.22 9.32 6.49
N TYR A 47 -4.73 9.75 5.32
CA TYR A 47 -4.77 11.15 4.90
C TYR A 47 -6.19 11.71 4.93
N GLN A 48 -7.17 11.00 4.34
CA GLN A 48 -8.56 11.48 4.30
C GLN A 48 -9.25 11.44 5.66
N LYS A 49 -9.07 10.34 6.41
CA LYS A 49 -9.72 10.13 7.71
C LYS A 49 -9.29 11.15 8.74
N TYR A 50 -8.00 11.52 8.74
CA TYR A 50 -7.42 12.41 9.73
C TYR A 50 -7.21 13.84 9.25
N ALA A 51 -7.56 14.17 8.00
CA ALA A 51 -7.44 15.52 7.41
C ALA A 51 -8.01 16.67 8.26
N PHE A 52 -9.03 16.40 9.06
CA PHE A 52 -9.69 17.39 9.92
C PHE A 52 -9.75 16.95 11.40
N ALA A 53 -8.87 16.02 11.79
CA ALA A 53 -8.74 15.60 13.18
C ALA A 53 -8.30 16.79 14.06
N LYS A 54 -8.87 16.87 15.27
CA LYS A 54 -8.59 17.94 16.24
C LYS A 54 -7.80 17.44 17.45
N ASP A 55 -7.68 16.13 17.60
CA ASP A 55 -6.88 15.46 18.60
C ASP A 55 -5.43 15.28 18.12
N GLY A 56 -4.49 15.33 19.06
CA GLY A 56 -3.06 15.18 18.77
C GLY A 56 -2.70 13.91 17.99
N PRO A 57 -3.19 12.72 18.40
CA PRO A 57 -2.92 11.48 17.66
C PRO A 57 -3.40 11.52 16.21
N GLY A 58 -4.62 12.00 15.95
CA GLY A 58 -5.13 12.15 14.59
C GLY A 58 -4.30 13.13 13.76
N GLN A 59 -3.88 14.26 14.34
CA GLN A 59 -3.00 15.21 13.64
C GLN A 59 -1.65 14.60 13.25
N GLN A 60 -1.06 13.78 14.13
CA GLN A 60 0.18 13.07 13.82
C GLN A 60 -0.04 12.07 12.67
N MET A 61 -1.09 11.26 12.73
CA MET A 61 -1.41 10.29 11.66
C MET A 61 -1.64 10.97 10.31
N PHE A 62 -2.22 12.18 10.31
CA PHE A 62 -2.35 12.98 9.11
C PHE A 62 -0.99 13.48 8.60
N ALA A 63 -0.16 14.04 9.49
CA ALA A 63 1.16 14.55 9.13
C ALA A 63 2.06 13.44 8.57
N ASP A 64 2.06 12.25 9.18
CA ASP A 64 2.82 11.10 8.71
C ASP A 64 2.39 10.67 7.29
N ALA A 65 1.08 10.66 7.03
CA ALA A 65 0.55 10.32 5.70
C ALA A 65 0.82 11.42 4.66
N GLU A 66 0.71 12.69 5.04
CA GLU A 66 1.01 13.84 4.18
C GLU A 66 2.50 13.87 3.80
N ASP A 67 3.39 13.64 4.77
CA ASP A 67 4.84 13.57 4.57
C ASP A 67 5.20 12.42 3.63
N TRP A 68 4.69 11.20 3.88
CA TRP A 68 4.96 10.04 3.02
C TRP A 68 4.46 10.22 1.58
N ILE A 69 3.30 10.85 1.36
CA ILE A 69 2.79 11.15 0.00
C ILE A 69 3.62 12.26 -0.68
N GLY A 70 4.12 13.21 0.11
CA GLY A 70 4.94 14.32 -0.34
C GLY A 70 6.42 13.97 -0.57
N ASP A 71 6.89 12.87 -0.01
CA ASP A 71 8.29 12.45 -0.08
C ASP A 71 8.67 12.02 -1.51
N ASP A 72 9.83 12.53 -1.96
CA ASP A 72 10.45 12.23 -3.25
C ASP A 72 11.50 11.11 -3.13
N ASP A 73 11.66 10.50 -1.96
CA ASP A 73 12.58 9.39 -1.75
C ASP A 73 12.27 8.20 -2.68
N ARG A 74 13.31 7.67 -3.29
CA ARG A 74 13.28 6.47 -4.16
C ARG A 74 14.18 5.35 -3.64
N THR A 75 14.83 5.54 -2.50
CA THR A 75 15.74 4.54 -1.93
C THR A 75 14.98 3.37 -1.29
N TRP A 76 13.80 3.64 -0.72
CA TRP A 76 12.96 2.60 -0.11
C TRP A 76 12.01 1.93 -1.12
N TYR A 77 11.88 0.60 -1.05
CA TYR A 77 11.08 -0.18 -2.02
C TYR A 77 9.57 0.16 -2.01
N PHE A 78 9.05 0.56 -0.84
CA PHE A 78 7.66 1.02 -0.67
C PHE A 78 7.58 2.55 -0.52
N SER A 79 8.54 3.29 -1.08
CA SER A 79 8.38 4.74 -1.15
C SER A 79 7.21 5.09 -2.08
N PHE A 80 6.59 6.24 -1.84
CA PHE A 80 5.46 6.71 -2.64
C PHE A 80 5.79 6.76 -4.14
N GLU A 81 6.97 7.29 -4.50
CA GLU A 81 7.47 7.35 -5.87
C GLU A 81 7.57 5.97 -6.51
N ASN A 82 8.22 5.01 -5.83
CA ASN A 82 8.42 3.66 -6.35
C ASN A 82 7.09 2.89 -6.48
N ILE A 83 6.16 3.06 -5.54
CA ILE A 83 4.83 2.48 -5.62
C ILE A 83 4.06 3.05 -6.81
N CYS A 84 4.05 4.37 -6.98
CA CYS A 84 3.39 5.02 -8.10
C CYS A 84 3.97 4.53 -9.44
N GLU A 85 5.29 4.43 -9.55
CA GLU A 85 5.98 3.93 -10.75
C GLU A 85 5.58 2.49 -11.08
N ILE A 86 5.59 1.58 -10.10
CA ILE A 86 5.28 0.14 -10.30
C ILE A 86 3.78 -0.10 -10.60
N LEU A 87 2.91 0.74 -10.04
CA LEU A 87 1.47 0.71 -10.28
C LEU A 87 1.05 1.53 -11.52
N GLU A 88 2.00 2.13 -12.24
CA GLU A 88 1.76 2.98 -13.42
C GLU A 88 0.84 4.18 -13.13
N ILE A 89 0.94 4.72 -11.91
CA ILE A 89 0.24 5.92 -11.46
C ILE A 89 1.20 7.11 -11.54
N ASN A 90 0.72 8.24 -12.05
CA ASN A 90 1.52 9.46 -12.04
C ASN A 90 1.55 10.07 -10.61
N PRO A 91 2.70 10.13 -9.93
CA PRO A 91 2.79 10.58 -8.53
C PRO A 91 2.34 12.03 -8.36
N GLU A 92 2.77 12.90 -9.27
CA GLU A 92 2.40 14.32 -9.32
C GLU A 92 0.89 14.53 -9.51
N TYR A 93 0.25 13.69 -10.32
CA TYR A 93 -1.20 13.73 -10.49
C TYR A 93 -1.92 13.33 -9.20
N LEU A 94 -1.44 12.30 -8.51
CA LEU A 94 -2.03 11.83 -7.27
C LEU A 94 -1.87 12.87 -6.14
N ARG A 95 -0.68 13.47 -5.99
CA ARG A 95 -0.39 14.58 -5.06
C ARG A 95 -1.35 15.76 -5.28
N ARG A 96 -1.50 16.22 -6.52
CA ARG A 96 -2.49 17.27 -6.84
C ARG A 96 -3.93 16.84 -6.53
N GLY A 97 -4.25 15.57 -6.72
CA GLY A 97 -5.56 14.99 -6.42
C GLY A 97 -5.91 15.08 -4.94
N VAL A 98 -5.01 14.64 -4.06
CA VAL A 98 -5.23 14.65 -2.60
C VAL A 98 -5.26 16.07 -2.02
N GLN A 99 -4.45 16.99 -2.56
CA GLN A 99 -4.47 18.41 -2.18
C GLN A 99 -5.80 19.06 -2.57
N ARG A 100 -6.22 18.91 -3.84
CA ARG A 100 -7.51 19.43 -4.32
C ARG A 100 -8.70 18.85 -3.56
N TRP A 101 -8.64 17.57 -3.21
CA TRP A 101 -9.66 16.94 -2.38
C TRP A 101 -9.76 17.63 -1.01
N ARG A 102 -8.62 17.87 -0.35
CA ARG A 102 -8.57 18.52 0.97
C ARG A 102 -9.10 19.95 0.93
N GLU A 103 -8.73 20.74 -0.07
CA GLU A 103 -9.26 22.09 -0.29
C GLU A 103 -10.79 22.09 -0.43
N ARG A 104 -11.34 21.14 -1.20
CA ARG A 104 -12.79 21.01 -1.40
C ARG A 104 -13.51 20.57 -0.13
N ALA A 105 -12.93 19.64 0.61
CA ALA A 105 -13.50 19.16 1.86
C ALA A 105 -13.46 20.26 2.94
N ALA A 106 -12.42 21.09 2.98
CA ALA A 106 -12.34 22.25 3.85
C ALA A 106 -13.41 23.31 3.53
N ASN A 107 -13.76 23.47 2.25
CA ASN A 107 -14.79 24.40 1.78
C ASN A 107 -16.24 23.87 1.90
N GLY A 108 -16.47 22.79 2.67
CA GLY A 108 -17.81 22.25 2.96
C GLY A 108 -18.39 21.36 1.86
N GLY A 109 -17.60 20.98 0.85
CA GLY A 109 -18.00 19.99 -0.15
C GLY A 109 -17.99 18.59 0.48
N VAL A 110 -19.16 17.95 0.62
CA VAL A 110 -19.25 16.54 1.00
C VAL A 110 -18.65 15.68 -0.13
N VAL A 111 -17.34 15.46 -0.08
CA VAL A 111 -16.69 14.50 -0.98
C VAL A 111 -16.81 13.13 -0.35
N ARG A 112 -17.84 12.37 -0.74
CA ARG A 112 -17.91 10.94 -0.42
C ARG A 112 -16.91 10.22 -1.30
N THR A 113 -15.83 9.72 -0.72
CA THR A 113 -15.00 8.72 -1.38
C THR A 113 -15.73 7.38 -1.37
N PRO A 114 -15.82 6.66 -2.50
CA PRO A 114 -16.28 5.29 -2.49
C PRO A 114 -15.25 4.47 -1.70
N ARG A 115 -15.66 3.93 -0.55
CA ARG A 115 -14.89 2.94 0.19
C ARG A 115 -14.71 1.73 -0.73
N ALA A 116 -13.52 1.54 -1.28
CA ALA A 116 -13.17 0.32 -1.97
C ALA A 116 -13.06 -0.79 -0.92
N THR A 117 -14.14 -1.55 -0.73
CA THR A 117 -14.06 -2.80 0.01
C THR A 117 -13.26 -3.77 -0.85
N VAL A 118 -11.95 -3.87 -0.59
CA VAL A 118 -11.16 -4.99 -1.09
C VAL A 118 -11.65 -6.22 -0.34
N ALA A 119 -12.60 -6.93 -0.96
CA ALA A 119 -12.96 -8.26 -0.54
C ALA A 119 -11.73 -9.15 -0.76
N LEU A 120 -10.95 -9.34 0.32
CA LEU A 120 -9.98 -10.43 0.36
C LEU A 120 -10.78 -11.72 0.17
N SER A 121 -10.56 -12.34 -0.98
CA SER A 121 -11.25 -13.51 -1.50
C SER A 121 -11.38 -14.63 -0.47
N GLU A 122 -12.54 -15.31 -0.53
CA GLU A 122 -12.96 -16.48 0.25
C GLU A 122 -11.86 -17.54 0.46
N PRO A 123 -11.86 -18.26 1.60
CA PRO A 123 -10.97 -19.38 1.80
C PRO A 123 -11.30 -20.50 0.79
N LEU A 124 -10.28 -20.95 0.05
CA LEU A 124 -10.32 -22.15 -0.78
C LEU A 124 -10.96 -23.29 0.03
N ARG A 125 -12.16 -23.72 -0.39
CA ARG A 125 -12.74 -24.99 0.04
C ARG A 125 -11.76 -26.10 -0.34
N ALA A 126 -11.21 -26.75 0.68
CA ALA A 126 -10.44 -27.96 0.52
C ALA A 126 -11.33 -29.03 -0.15
N VAL A 127 -10.89 -29.47 -1.31
CA VAL A 127 -11.31 -30.72 -1.95
C VAL A 127 -10.94 -31.85 -1.01
N GLY A 128 -11.94 -32.65 -0.61
CA GLY A 128 -11.78 -33.95 0.02
C GLY A 128 -12.42 -35.00 -0.85
#